data_AF-A0A8C9HF59-F1
#
_entry.id   AF-A0A8C9HF59-F1
#
_cell.length_a   1.000
_cell.length_b   1.000
_cell.length_c   1.000
_cell.angle_alpha   90.00
_cell.angle_beta   90.00
_cell.angle_gamma   90.00
#
_symmetry.space_group_name_H-M   'P 1'
#
loop_
_entity.id
_entity.type
_entity.pdbx_description
1 polymer ?
#
loop_
_entity_poly.entity_id
_entity_poly.type
_entity_poly.pdbx_seq_one_letter_code
_entity_poly.pdbx_strand_id
1 'polypeptide(L)'
;MAGNKGRGRAAYTFNIEAVGFTKGEKLPDVVLKPPPLFPDADYKPVPLKTGEGEEYMLALKQELRETMKRMPYFIETPEERQDIERICRLLYQHESHFSGLKSETVKLFHRKVNVILQN
;
A
#
# COMPACT_ATOMS: atom_id res chain seq x y z
N MET A 1 31.86 -53.33 26.71
CA MET A 1 31.15 -54.14 25.68
C MET A 1 29.92 -53.38 25.24
N ALA A 2 29.49 -53.63 24.00
CA ALA A 2 28.35 -53.03 23.27
C ALA A 2 28.61 -51.65 22.65
N GLY A 3 29.18 -51.70 21.44
CA GLY A 3 29.31 -50.56 20.55
C GLY A 3 28.00 -50.24 19.84
N ASN A 4 27.70 -48.94 19.75
CA ASN A 4 26.72 -48.44 18.80
C ASN A 4 27.47 -48.02 17.53
N LYS A 5 27.60 -49.00 16.63
CA LYS A 5 28.17 -48.88 15.28
C LYS A 5 27.02 -48.88 14.28
N GLY A 6 26.73 -47.73 13.68
CA GLY A 6 25.78 -47.58 12.57
C GLY A 6 25.19 -46.16 12.54
N ARG A 7 25.05 -45.47 11.41
CA ARG A 7 25.03 -45.89 10.00
C ARG A 7 25.63 -44.77 9.14
N GLY A 8 26.34 -45.15 8.07
CA GLY A 8 27.04 -44.25 7.17
C GLY A 8 26.15 -43.11 6.65
N ARG A 9 26.77 -41.95 6.42
CA ARG A 9 26.21 -40.89 5.58
C ARG A 9 25.70 -41.55 4.29
N ALA A 10 24.41 -41.42 4.00
CA ALA A 10 23.82 -41.98 2.79
C ALA A 10 24.63 -41.51 1.58
N ALA A 11 25.11 -42.45 0.75
CA ALA A 11 25.77 -42.10 -0.49
C ALA A 11 24.74 -41.40 -1.39
N TYR A 12 25.09 -40.21 -1.89
CA TYR A 12 24.26 -39.52 -2.88
C TYR A 12 24.25 -40.30 -4.19
N THR A 13 23.19 -40.12 -5.00
CA THR A 13 23.07 -40.76 -6.32
C THR A 13 24.10 -40.26 -7.34
N PHE A 14 24.79 -39.16 -7.03
CA PHE A 14 25.84 -38.56 -7.85
C PHE A 14 27.21 -38.63 -7.16
N ASN A 15 28.28 -38.53 -7.95
CA ASN A 15 29.66 -38.60 -7.46
C ASN A 15 30.06 -37.29 -6.75
N ILE A 16 30.22 -37.36 -5.43
CA ILE A 16 30.63 -36.24 -4.57
C ILE A 16 32.03 -35.70 -4.93
N GLU A 17 32.95 -36.60 -5.29
CA GLU A 17 34.33 -36.27 -5.66
C GLU A 17 34.40 -35.44 -6.95
N ALA A 18 33.48 -35.65 -7.89
CA ALA A 18 33.37 -34.85 -9.11
C ALA A 18 32.87 -33.42 -8.85
N VAL A 19 32.19 -33.19 -7.73
CA VAL A 19 31.76 -31.86 -7.27
C VAL A 19 32.90 -31.13 -6.54
N GLY A 20 33.98 -31.84 -6.17
CA GLY A 20 35.16 -31.27 -5.54
C GLY A 20 35.27 -31.52 -4.03
N PHE A 21 34.46 -32.41 -3.46
CA PHE A 21 34.61 -32.84 -2.06
C PHE A 21 35.32 -34.19 -1.99
N THR A 22 36.42 -34.27 -1.25
CA THR A 22 37.10 -35.55 -1.02
C THR A 22 36.43 -36.35 0.11
N LYS A 23 36.62 -37.67 0.12
CA LYS A 23 36.05 -38.55 1.14
C LYS A 23 36.56 -38.16 2.53
N GLY A 24 35.64 -37.69 3.38
CA GLY A 24 35.94 -37.27 4.75
C GLY A 24 36.08 -35.76 4.93
N GLU A 25 36.02 -34.96 3.86
CA GLU A 25 35.96 -33.50 3.95
C GLU A 25 34.65 -33.01 4.58
N LYS A 26 34.74 -31.80 5.16
CA LYS A 26 33.59 -31.12 5.76
C LYS A 26 32.66 -30.64 4.64
N LEU A 27 31.55 -31.33 4.49
CA LEU A 27 30.40 -30.88 3.70
C LEU A 27 29.80 -29.61 4.34
N PRO A 28 29.14 -28.74 3.55
CA PRO A 28 28.48 -27.56 4.08
C PRO A 28 27.43 -27.94 5.13
N ASP A 29 27.25 -27.04 6.10
CA ASP A 29 26.32 -27.25 7.19
C ASP A 29 24.87 -27.27 6.69
N VAL A 30 24.05 -28.09 7.33
CA VAL A 30 22.61 -28.16 7.03
C VAL A 30 21.92 -26.94 7.65
N VAL A 31 21.32 -26.12 6.80
CA VAL A 31 20.55 -24.95 7.22
C VAL A 31 19.26 -25.43 7.93
N LEU A 32 19.15 -25.16 9.24
CA LEU A 32 18.04 -25.63 10.08
C LEU A 32 16.77 -24.76 9.99
N LYS A 33 16.92 -23.51 9.57
CA LYS A 33 15.83 -22.53 9.45
C LYS A 33 16.01 -21.71 8.18
N PRO A 34 14.93 -21.34 7.48
CA PRO A 34 15.02 -20.47 6.32
C PRO A 34 15.63 -19.11 6.72
N PRO A 35 16.39 -18.47 5.82
CA PRO A 35 16.86 -17.10 6.03
C PRO A 35 15.70 -16.13 6.28
N PRO A 36 15.93 -15.05 7.04
CA PRO A 36 14.91 -14.04 7.27
C PRO A 36 14.50 -13.33 5.96
N LEU A 37 13.26 -12.82 5.92
CA LEU A 37 12.73 -12.07 4.76
C LEU A 37 13.50 -10.79 4.46
N PHE A 38 14.05 -10.17 5.50
CA PHE A 38 14.85 -8.94 5.42
C PHE A 38 16.21 -9.23 6.06
N PRO A 39 17.23 -9.61 5.26
CA PRO A 39 18.59 -9.74 5.77
C PRO A 39 19.15 -8.36 6.14
N ASP A 40 20.05 -8.33 7.11
CA ASP A 40 20.74 -7.11 7.48
C ASP A 40 21.63 -6.64 6.31
N ALA A 41 21.53 -5.34 5.99
CA ALA A 41 22.38 -4.71 4.99
C ALA A 41 23.61 -4.10 5.67
N ASP A 42 24.79 -4.29 5.07
CA ASP A 42 26.06 -3.76 5.58
C ASP A 42 26.08 -2.22 5.66
N TYR A 43 25.30 -1.55 4.81
CA TYR A 43 25.27 -0.09 4.69
C TYR A 43 23.86 0.47 4.69
N LYS A 44 23.73 1.66 5.29
CA LYS A 44 22.49 2.45 5.29
C LYS A 44 22.49 3.46 4.13
N PRO A 45 21.31 3.85 3.62
CA PRO A 45 21.21 4.88 2.60
C PRO A 45 21.71 6.24 3.14
N VAL A 46 22.17 7.09 2.21
CA VAL A 46 22.66 8.44 2.51
C VAL A 46 21.50 9.33 2.98
N PRO A 47 21.69 10.18 4.01
CA PRO A 47 20.68 11.15 4.44
C PRO A 47 20.25 12.08 3.30
N LEU A 48 19.01 12.56 3.37
CA LEU A 48 18.50 13.55 2.41
C LEU A 48 19.23 14.89 2.56
N LYS A 49 19.35 15.62 1.46
CA LYS A 49 19.87 16.99 1.46
C LYS A 49 18.89 17.91 2.19
N THR A 50 19.43 18.82 2.99
CA THR A 50 18.68 19.84 3.72
C THR A 50 19.00 21.23 3.18
N GLY A 51 18.06 22.16 3.32
CA GLY A 51 18.24 23.55 2.92
C GLY A 51 17.00 24.13 2.24
N GLU A 52 16.92 25.47 2.24
CA GLU A 52 15.74 26.21 1.77
C GLU A 52 15.35 25.88 0.32
N GLY A 53 16.34 25.67 -0.57
CA GLY A 53 16.07 25.31 -1.96
C GLY A 53 15.43 23.93 -2.14
N GLU A 54 15.88 22.94 -1.36
CA GLU A 54 15.31 21.58 -1.40
C GLU A 54 13.91 21.55 -0.78
N GLU A 55 13.70 22.32 0.30
CA GLU A 55 12.40 22.50 0.95
C GLU A 55 11.41 23.23 0.04
N TYR A 56 11.86 24.27 -0.67
CA TYR A 56 11.04 24.98 -1.66
C TYR A 56 10.59 24.04 -2.78
N MET A 57 11.52 23.28 -3.36
CA MET A 57 11.18 22.33 -4.43
C MET A 57 10.24 21.22 -3.93
N LEU A 58 10.40 20.78 -2.68
CA LEU A 58 9.49 19.82 -2.05
C LEU A 58 8.08 20.38 -1.91
N ALA A 59 7.93 21.61 -1.42
CA ALA A 59 6.65 22.30 -1.30
C ALA A 59 6.00 22.48 -2.68
N LEU A 60 6.75 22.99 -3.66
CA LEU A 60 6.27 23.19 -5.03
C LEU A 60 5.77 21.89 -5.67
N LYS A 61 6.47 20.78 -5.44
CA LYS A 61 6.04 19.46 -5.92
C LYS A 61 4.69 19.04 -5.32
N GLN A 62 4.42 19.36 -4.06
CA GLN A 62 3.15 19.06 -3.41
C GLN A 62 2.03 19.93 -3.99
N GLU A 63 2.25 21.24 -4.11
CA GLU A 63 1.30 22.17 -4.72
C GLU A 63 0.96 21.80 -6.17
N LEU A 64 1.96 21.36 -6.94
CA LEU A 64 1.75 20.92 -8.31
C LEU A 64 0.82 19.70 -8.36
N ARG A 65 0.99 18.72 -7.46
CA ARG A 65 0.11 17.55 -7.40
C ARG A 65 -1.34 17.95 -7.14
N GLU A 66 -1.57 18.89 -6.24
CA GLU A 66 -2.91 19.38 -5.94
C GLU A 66 -3.51 20.17 -7.11
N THR A 67 -2.71 21.06 -7.69
CA THR A 67 -3.10 21.87 -8.84
C THR A 67 -3.47 20.98 -10.03
N MET A 68 -2.64 19.99 -10.35
CA MET A 68 -2.86 19.08 -11.47
C MET A 68 -4.17 18.30 -11.35
N LYS A 69 -4.59 17.92 -10.14
CA LYS A 69 -5.89 17.26 -9.91
C LYS A 69 -7.09 18.15 -10.23
N ARG A 70 -6.94 19.47 -10.15
CA ARG A 70 -8.00 20.45 -10.46
C ARG A 70 -8.00 20.89 -11.92
N MET A 71 -6.96 20.52 -12.67
CA MET A 71 -6.84 20.87 -14.08
C MET A 71 -7.80 20.04 -14.94
N PRO A 72 -8.29 20.57 -16.06
CA PRO A 72 -9.21 19.85 -16.95
C PRO A 72 -8.60 18.60 -17.59
N TYR A 73 -7.28 18.43 -17.51
CA TYR A 73 -6.56 17.25 -17.99
C TYR A 73 -6.61 16.07 -17.01
N PHE A 74 -7.08 16.28 -15.77
CA PHE A 74 -7.30 15.21 -14.81
C PHE A 74 -8.66 14.57 -15.07
N ILE A 75 -8.67 13.52 -15.91
CA ILE A 75 -9.89 12.78 -16.25
C ILE A 75 -10.22 11.84 -15.09
N GLU A 76 -11.28 12.15 -14.36
CA GLU A 76 -11.81 11.30 -13.30
C GLU A 76 -12.49 10.05 -13.88
N THR A 77 -12.40 8.94 -13.16
CA THR A 77 -13.17 7.74 -13.49
C THR A 77 -14.66 8.03 -13.28
N PRO A 78 -15.53 7.75 -14.25
CA PRO A 78 -16.96 8.02 -14.12
C PRO A 78 -17.54 7.23 -12.94
N GLU A 79 -18.23 7.91 -12.01
CA GLU A 79 -18.94 7.23 -10.93
C GLU A 79 -20.21 6.55 -11.42
N GLU A 80 -20.46 5.33 -10.96
CA GLU A 80 -21.62 4.50 -11.33
C GLU A 80 -22.92 4.92 -10.61
N ARG A 81 -22.88 5.91 -9.68
CA ARG A 81 -24.03 6.36 -8.87
C ARG A 81 -24.62 7.71 -9.30
N GLN A 82 -24.56 8.01 -10.61
CA GLN A 82 -25.01 9.28 -11.18
C GLN A 82 -26.47 9.65 -10.85
N ASP A 83 -27.32 8.66 -10.59
CA ASP A 83 -28.75 8.88 -10.36
C ASP A 83 -29.02 9.59 -9.03
N ILE A 84 -28.28 9.22 -7.98
CA ILE A 84 -28.44 9.84 -6.65
C ILE A 84 -27.96 11.29 -6.70
N GLU A 85 -26.81 11.53 -7.33
CA GLU A 85 -26.25 12.88 -7.48
C GLU A 85 -27.13 13.77 -8.36
N ARG A 86 -27.73 13.21 -9.42
CA ARG A 86 -28.67 13.92 -10.30
C ARG A 86 -29.94 14.31 -9.55
N ILE A 87 -30.51 13.41 -8.76
CA ILE A 87 -31.69 13.70 -7.93
C ILE A 87 -31.36 14.76 -6.87
N CYS A 88 -30.24 14.61 -6.17
CA CYS A 88 -29.79 15.60 -5.19
C CYS A 88 -29.59 16.99 -5.84
N ARG A 89 -28.92 17.07 -6.99
CA ARG A 89 -28.70 18.33 -7.72
C ARG A 89 -30.01 18.97 -8.18
N LEU A 90 -30.97 18.19 -8.66
CA LEU A 90 -32.31 18.68 -9.04
C LEU A 90 -33.07 19.26 -7.83
N LEU A 91 -32.97 18.64 -6.66
CA LEU A 91 -33.60 19.14 -5.43
C LEU A 91 -33.01 20.49 -4.98
N TYR A 92 -31.67 20.61 -4.95
CA TYR A 92 -31.01 21.88 -4.59
C TYR A 92 -31.31 23.02 -5.57
N GLN A 93 -31.44 22.69 -6.87
CA GLN A 93 -31.78 23.67 -7.89
C GLN A 93 -33.24 24.10 -7.81
N HIS A 94 -34.16 23.17 -7.48
CA HIS A 94 -35.57 23.48 -7.23
C HIS A 94 -35.76 24.39 -5.99
N GLU A 95 -34.97 24.21 -4.92
CA GLU A 95 -35.02 25.08 -3.74
C GLU A 95 -34.59 26.52 -4.03
N SER A 96 -33.65 26.71 -4.95
CA SER A 96 -33.13 28.04 -5.32
C SER A 96 -34.19 28.94 -5.97
N HIS A 97 -35.20 28.34 -6.59
CA HIS A 97 -36.35 29.04 -7.18
C HIS A 97 -37.51 29.27 -6.21
N PHE A 98 -37.53 28.59 -5.06
CA PHE A 98 -38.53 28.73 -3.99
C PHE A 98 -37.93 29.47 -2.78
N SER A 99 -37.40 30.67 -3.01
CA SER A 99 -36.79 31.52 -1.98
C SER A 99 -37.80 32.17 -1.01
N GLY A 100 -38.81 31.42 -0.54
CA GLY A 100 -39.89 31.98 0.29
C GLY A 100 -40.56 31.03 1.28
N LEU A 101 -40.50 29.71 1.11
CA LEU A 101 -41.16 28.76 2.03
C LEU A 101 -40.17 27.72 2.56
N LYS A 102 -39.47 28.06 3.64
CA LYS A 102 -38.72 27.08 4.44
C LYS A 102 -39.72 26.23 5.24
N SER A 103 -40.39 25.27 4.60
CA SER A 103 -41.29 24.36 5.31
C SER A 103 -40.48 23.48 6.28
N GLU A 104 -41.03 23.24 7.47
CA GLU A 104 -40.41 22.38 8.50
C GLU A 104 -40.07 20.98 8.00
N THR A 105 -40.83 20.50 7.01
CA THR A 105 -40.63 19.22 6.33
C THR A 105 -39.25 19.09 5.69
N VAL A 106 -38.77 20.15 5.03
CA VAL A 106 -37.46 20.18 4.35
C VAL A 106 -36.31 20.22 5.36
N LYS A 107 -36.46 21.00 6.43
CA LYS A 107 -35.47 21.04 7.53
C LYS A 107 -35.36 19.68 8.22
N LEU A 108 -36.49 19.00 8.43
CA LEU A 108 -36.50 17.64 8.98
C LEU A 108 -35.83 16.64 8.03
N PHE A 109 -36.05 16.77 6.72
CA PHE A 109 -35.40 15.91 5.72
C PHE A 109 -33.89 16.09 5.73
N HIS A 110 -33.38 17.33 5.67
CA HIS A 110 -31.95 17.60 5.77
C HIS A 110 -31.33 17.09 7.07
N ARG A 111 -32.03 17.26 8.21
CA ARG A 111 -31.57 16.75 9.51
C ARG A 111 -31.52 15.22 9.53
N LYS A 112 -32.48 14.55 8.89
CA LYS A 112 -32.56 13.09 8.84
C LYS A 112 -31.53 12.49 7.89
N VAL A 113 -31.29 13.12 6.74
CA VAL A 113 -30.24 12.72 5.79
C VAL A 113 -28.85 12.89 6.41
N ASN A 114 -28.56 13.99 7.09
CA ASN A 114 -27.26 14.18 7.75
C ASN A 114 -27.02 13.18 8.90
N VAL A 115 -28.06 12.77 9.64
CA VAL A 115 -27.92 11.73 10.68
C VAL A 115 -27.62 10.36 10.05
N ILE A 116 -28.15 10.07 8.86
CA ILE A 116 -27.89 8.80 8.16
C ILE A 116 -26.48 8.77 7.55
N LEU A 117 -25.95 9.91 7.10
CA LEU A 117 -24.61 9.99 6.49
C LEU A 117 -23.45 10.09 7.49
N GLN A 118 -23.73 10.26 8.80
CA GLN A 118 -22.71 10.36 9.86
C GLN A 118 -22.54 9.08 10.71
N ASN A 119 -23.21 7.98 10.38
CA ASN A 119 -23.02 6.66 10.99
C ASN A 119 -22.41 5.67 10.00
#